data_AF-A0A368FWW0-F1
#
_entry.id   AF-A0A368FWW0-F1
#
_cell.length_a   1.000
_cell.length_b   1.000
_cell.length_c   1.000
_cell.angle_alpha   90.00
_cell.angle_beta   90.00
_cell.angle_gamma   90.00
#
_symmetry.space_group_name_H-M   'P 1'
#
loop_
_entity.id
_entity.type
_entity.pdbx_description
1 polymer ?
#
loop_
_entity_poly.entity_id
_entity_poly.type
_entity_poly.pdbx_seq_one_letter_code
_entity_poly.pdbx_strand_id
1 'polypeptide(L)'
;MYRMKYDCNAESYAHQHAGSCNRNRLPPSAMPGYKENIHVLNTVQTTPAGAIQNALATWWSELARFGMRSNMMFYPSEARRGARSVFNWAKMAWWNNIILGCSVQNCGRYYLTVCMYRPGGNFFNQYVYQVGAVCSGCPRGQCDGQALCRW
;
A
#
# COMPACT_ATOMS: atom_id res chain seq x y z
N MET A 1 -6.02 13.21 4.39
CA MET A 1 -5.38 12.23 3.47
C MET A 1 -4.40 13.01 2.62
N TYR A 2 -3.10 12.75 2.72
CA TYR A 2 -2.13 13.43 1.84
C TYR A 2 -2.05 12.77 0.45
N ARG A 3 -1.67 13.54 -0.57
CA ARG A 3 -1.32 13.00 -1.89
C ARG A 3 0.04 12.29 -1.82
N MET A 4 0.11 11.05 -2.30
CA MET A 4 1.39 10.37 -2.53
C MET A 4 2.15 10.99 -3.71
N LYS A 5 3.48 11.11 -3.58
CA LYS A 5 4.41 11.37 -4.69
C LYS A 5 5.18 10.08 -4.99
N TYR A 6 5.54 9.86 -6.25
CA TYR A 6 6.36 8.72 -6.66
C TYR A 6 7.85 8.99 -6.35
N ASP A 7 8.60 7.97 -5.94
CA ASP A 7 9.98 8.09 -5.44
C ASP A 7 10.86 6.93 -5.94
N CYS A 8 11.95 7.27 -6.63
CA CYS A 8 12.85 6.30 -7.27
C CYS A 8 13.62 5.43 -6.26
N ASN A 9 13.78 5.87 -5.00
CA ASN A 9 14.41 5.06 -3.94
C ASN A 9 13.41 4.00 -3.45
N ALA A 10 12.15 4.39 -3.26
CA ALA A 10 11.07 3.46 -2.93
C ALA A 10 10.89 2.41 -4.06
N GLU A 11 10.98 2.85 -5.32
CA GLU A 11 11.00 1.96 -6.49
C GLU A 11 12.23 1.05 -6.50
N SER A 12 13.43 1.55 -6.19
CA SER A 12 14.65 0.73 -6.14
C SER A 12 14.53 -0.42 -5.13
N TYR A 13 14.00 -0.16 -3.92
CA TYR A 13 13.72 -1.24 -2.95
C TYR A 13 12.63 -2.20 -3.44
N ALA A 14 11.57 -1.70 -4.10
CA ALA A 14 10.55 -2.55 -4.70
C ALA A 14 11.12 -3.43 -5.84
N HIS A 15 12.04 -2.89 -6.64
CA HIS A 15 12.68 -3.56 -7.77
C HIS A 15 13.68 -4.62 -7.33
N GLN A 16 14.52 -4.33 -6.33
CA GLN A 16 15.40 -5.33 -5.71
C GLN A 16 14.61 -6.52 -5.17
N HIS A 17 13.47 -6.28 -4.52
CA HIS A 17 12.62 -7.38 -4.07
C HIS A 17 11.94 -8.11 -5.23
N ALA A 18 11.27 -7.40 -6.15
CA ALA A 18 10.57 -8.01 -7.27
C ALA A 18 11.52 -8.86 -8.13
N GLY A 19 12.71 -8.33 -8.48
CA GLY A 19 13.75 -9.00 -9.25
C GLY A 19 14.29 -10.28 -8.61
N SER A 20 14.25 -10.39 -7.28
CA SER A 20 14.62 -11.63 -6.56
C SER A 20 13.63 -12.79 -6.76
N CYS A 21 12.42 -12.50 -7.24
CA CYS A 21 11.31 -13.46 -7.31
C CYS A 21 10.97 -14.16 -5.97
N ASN A 22 11.32 -13.56 -4.83
CA ASN A 22 10.91 -14.04 -3.52
C ASN A 22 9.40 -13.80 -3.30
N ARG A 23 8.65 -14.85 -2.95
CA ARG A 23 7.21 -14.76 -2.67
C ARG A 23 6.90 -14.31 -1.23
N ASN A 24 7.91 -14.20 -0.39
CA ASN A 24 7.79 -13.83 1.02
C ASN A 24 8.14 -12.36 1.23
N ARG A 25 7.50 -11.71 2.20
CA ARG A 25 7.82 -10.32 2.58
C ARG A 25 9.25 -10.19 3.06
N LEU A 26 9.93 -9.11 2.69
CA LEU A 26 11.27 -8.84 3.22
C LEU A 26 11.24 -8.44 4.71
N PRO A 27 12.32 -8.70 5.46
CA PRO A 27 12.47 -8.14 6.81
C PRO A 27 12.60 -6.62 6.73
N PRO A 28 12.13 -5.85 7.75
CA PRO A 28 12.19 -4.38 7.72
C PRO A 28 13.61 -3.79 7.56
N SER A 29 14.65 -4.54 7.93
CA SER A 29 16.06 -4.16 7.75
C SER A 29 16.50 -4.10 6.28
N ALA A 30 15.85 -4.84 5.38
CA ALA A 30 16.14 -4.80 3.94
C ALA A 30 15.45 -3.63 3.22
N MET A 31 14.54 -2.92 3.89
CA MET A 31 13.80 -1.77 3.34
C MET A 31 13.67 -0.64 4.40
N PRO A 32 14.77 -0.04 4.87
CA PRO A 32 14.76 0.89 6.01
C PRO A 32 13.81 2.08 5.80
N GLY A 33 12.85 2.23 6.72
CA GLY A 33 11.86 3.32 6.68
C GLY A 33 10.64 3.09 5.76
N TYR A 34 10.53 1.93 5.10
CA TYR A 34 9.42 1.60 4.21
C TYR A 34 8.50 0.48 4.77
N LYS A 35 7.30 0.36 4.18
CA LYS A 35 6.35 -0.77 4.33
C LYS A 35 5.90 -1.25 2.95
N GLU A 36 5.39 -2.47 2.86
CA GLU A 36 5.38 -3.22 1.59
C GLU A 36 3.99 -3.79 1.15
N ASN A 37 3.56 -3.51 -0.10
CA ASN A 37 2.63 -4.32 -0.91
C ASN A 37 3.44 -5.53 -1.43
N ILE A 38 2.97 -6.77 -1.29
CA ILE A 38 3.36 -7.86 -2.22
C ILE A 38 2.11 -8.52 -2.79
N HIS A 39 2.18 -8.90 -4.06
CA HIS A 39 1.13 -9.60 -4.78
C HIS A 39 1.74 -10.60 -5.76
N VAL A 40 1.22 -11.83 -5.76
CA VAL A 40 1.70 -12.93 -6.60
C VAL A 40 0.57 -13.33 -7.55
N LEU A 41 0.64 -12.86 -8.80
CA LEU A 41 -0.30 -13.22 -9.85
C LEU A 41 0.20 -14.48 -10.55
N ASN A 42 -0.39 -15.64 -10.24
CA ASN A 42 0.01 -16.95 -10.78
C ASN A 42 -0.47 -17.18 -12.24
N THR A 43 -0.23 -16.21 -13.11
CA THR A 43 -0.32 -16.32 -14.57
C THR A 43 0.66 -15.34 -15.21
N VAL A 44 1.10 -15.62 -16.43
CA VAL A 44 1.90 -14.72 -17.28
C VAL A 44 1.13 -14.26 -18.53
N GLN A 45 -0.16 -14.58 -18.64
CA GLN A 45 -1.04 -14.17 -19.74
C GLN A 45 -1.53 -12.71 -19.58
N THR A 46 -0.60 -11.79 -19.27
CA THR A 46 -0.88 -10.36 -19.09
C THR A 46 0.42 -9.56 -19.23
N THR A 47 0.33 -8.24 -19.32
CA THR A 47 1.50 -7.34 -19.31
C THR A 47 1.92 -6.99 -17.87
N PRO A 48 3.13 -6.45 -17.63
CA PRO A 48 3.50 -5.89 -16.33
C PRO A 48 2.50 -4.84 -15.82
N ALA A 49 1.92 -4.03 -16.73
CA ALA A 49 0.87 -3.07 -16.41
C ALA A 49 -0.43 -3.75 -15.93
N GLY A 50 -0.86 -4.83 -16.59
CA GLY A 50 -2.02 -5.63 -16.14
C GLY A 50 -1.78 -6.33 -14.80
N ALA A 51 -0.55 -6.78 -14.54
CA ALA A 51 -0.15 -7.36 -13.26
C ALA A 51 -0.23 -6.36 -12.09
N ILE A 52 0.27 -5.12 -12.23
CA ILE A 52 0.12 -4.10 -11.18
C ILE A 52 -1.31 -3.60 -11.04
N GLN A 53 -2.08 -3.47 -12.13
CA GLN A 53 -3.52 -3.19 -12.05
C GLN A 53 -4.25 -4.26 -11.24
N ASN A 54 -3.93 -5.54 -11.45
CA ASN A 54 -4.48 -6.65 -10.66
C ASN A 54 -4.05 -6.60 -9.19
N ALA A 55 -2.80 -6.23 -8.88
CA ALA A 55 -2.31 -6.07 -7.51
C ALA A 55 -3.04 -4.94 -6.75
N LEU A 56 -3.09 -3.75 -7.35
CA LEU A 56 -3.78 -2.57 -6.81
C LEU A 56 -5.26 -2.85 -6.55
N ALA A 57 -5.97 -3.45 -7.52
CA ALA A 57 -7.37 -3.84 -7.37
C ALA A 57 -7.55 -4.91 -6.28
N THR A 58 -6.67 -5.91 -6.22
CA THR A 58 -6.72 -6.98 -5.20
C THR A 58 -6.59 -6.41 -3.80
N TRP A 59 -5.53 -5.63 -3.53
CA TRP A 59 -5.33 -5.01 -2.22
C TRP A 59 -6.48 -4.05 -1.87
N TRP A 60 -6.90 -3.16 -2.79
CA TRP A 60 -7.97 -2.18 -2.51
C TRP A 60 -9.31 -2.87 -2.21
N SER A 61 -9.58 -4.03 -2.80
CA SER A 61 -10.78 -4.84 -2.53
C SER A 61 -10.86 -5.36 -1.08
N GLU A 62 -9.76 -5.39 -0.32
CA GLU A 62 -9.75 -5.90 1.06
C GLU A 62 -10.76 -5.16 1.95
N LEU A 63 -10.93 -3.84 1.79
CA LEU A 63 -11.93 -3.07 2.54
C LEU A 63 -13.36 -3.52 2.20
N ALA A 64 -13.70 -3.60 0.92
CA ALA A 64 -15.05 -3.96 0.48
C ALA A 64 -15.41 -5.41 0.82
N ARG A 65 -14.42 -6.31 0.83
CA ARG A 65 -14.61 -7.75 1.07
C ARG A 65 -14.62 -8.14 2.55
N PHE A 66 -13.90 -7.41 3.40
CA PHE A 66 -13.67 -7.80 4.79
C PHE A 66 -14.01 -6.71 5.83
N GLY A 67 -14.20 -5.46 5.41
CA GLY A 67 -14.57 -4.33 6.27
C GLY A 67 -13.49 -3.86 7.25
N MET A 68 -13.67 -2.63 7.75
CA MET A 68 -12.97 -2.08 8.91
C MET A 68 -13.98 -1.34 9.80
N ARG A 69 -13.63 -1.10 11.06
CA ARG A 69 -14.38 -0.26 12.00
C ARG A 69 -14.65 1.12 11.37
N SER A 70 -15.84 1.66 11.58
CA SER A 70 -16.26 2.97 11.03
C SER A 70 -15.35 4.13 11.43
N ASN A 71 -14.71 4.06 12.60
CA ASN A 71 -13.73 5.06 13.06
C ASN A 71 -12.31 4.87 12.48
N MET A 72 -12.08 3.87 11.62
CA MET A 72 -10.80 3.58 10.96
C MET A 72 -9.61 3.32 11.89
N MET A 73 -9.85 2.90 13.14
CA MET A 73 -8.78 2.57 14.09
C MET A 73 -8.15 1.19 13.80
N PHE A 74 -6.83 1.16 13.62
CA PHE A 74 -6.04 -0.04 13.31
C PHE A 74 -5.56 -0.74 14.59
N TYR A 75 -6.40 -1.56 15.21
CA TYR A 75 -6.08 -2.26 16.46
C TYR A 75 -5.18 -3.51 16.26
N PRO A 76 -4.52 -4.01 17.31
CA PRO A 76 -3.87 -5.32 17.31
C PRO A 76 -4.77 -6.51 16.94
N SER A 77 -6.11 -6.35 16.99
CA SER A 77 -7.07 -7.33 16.47
C SER A 77 -6.90 -7.58 14.97
N GLU A 78 -6.45 -6.57 14.22
CA GLU A 78 -6.37 -6.68 12.75
C GLU A 78 -5.35 -7.76 12.34
N ALA A 79 -4.27 -7.92 13.11
CA ALA A 79 -3.27 -8.99 12.95
C ALA A 79 -3.84 -10.41 13.04
N ARG A 80 -4.99 -10.58 13.72
CA ARG A 80 -5.63 -11.89 13.97
C ARG A 80 -6.68 -12.26 12.92
N ARG A 81 -6.87 -11.44 11.88
CA ARG A 81 -7.90 -11.63 10.83
C ARG A 81 -7.58 -12.71 9.80
N GLY A 82 -6.33 -13.22 9.76
CA GLY A 82 -5.91 -14.27 8.84
C GLY A 82 -6.22 -13.92 7.38
N ALA A 83 -6.91 -14.83 6.68
CA ALA A 83 -7.33 -14.64 5.28
C ALA A 83 -8.30 -13.45 5.04
N ARG A 84 -8.88 -12.85 6.10
CA ARG A 84 -9.72 -11.63 6.03
C ARG A 84 -8.92 -10.36 6.36
N SER A 85 -7.60 -10.39 6.08
CA SER A 85 -6.65 -9.29 6.25
C SER A 85 -7.06 -8.03 5.46
N VAL A 86 -6.81 -6.86 6.06
CA VAL A 86 -6.89 -5.54 5.40
C VAL A 86 -5.54 -4.80 5.39
N PHE A 87 -4.43 -5.53 5.62
CA PHE A 87 -3.08 -4.97 5.74
C PHE A 87 -2.50 -4.39 4.45
N ASN A 88 -3.10 -4.59 3.28
CA ASN A 88 -2.61 -3.97 2.05
C ASN A 88 -3.44 -2.75 1.68
N TRP A 89 -4.78 -2.83 1.72
CA TRP A 89 -5.64 -1.65 1.65
C TRP A 89 -5.25 -0.59 2.69
N ALA A 90 -5.00 -0.99 3.94
CA ALA A 90 -4.72 -0.04 5.01
C ALA A 90 -3.46 0.78 4.77
N LYS A 91 -2.45 0.28 4.04
CA LYS A 91 -1.28 1.08 3.61
C LYS A 91 -1.61 2.06 2.48
N MET A 92 -2.41 1.61 1.50
CA MET A 92 -2.86 2.45 0.38
C MET A 92 -3.69 3.63 0.88
N ALA A 93 -4.53 3.40 1.90
CA ALA A 93 -5.38 4.40 2.53
C ALA A 93 -4.73 5.09 3.75
N TRP A 94 -3.45 4.87 4.05
CA TRP A 94 -2.85 5.40 5.27
C TRP A 94 -2.57 6.91 5.17
N TRP A 95 -3.18 7.71 6.06
CA TRP A 95 -3.39 9.15 5.84
C TRP A 95 -2.15 10.00 5.63
N ASN A 96 -1.03 9.66 6.29
CA ASN A 96 0.26 10.34 6.19
C ASN A 96 1.29 9.57 5.35
N ASN A 97 0.85 8.54 4.63
CA ASN A 97 1.69 7.84 3.67
C ASN A 97 1.79 8.68 2.40
N ILE A 98 3.00 9.19 2.15
CA ILE A 98 3.25 10.29 1.20
C ILE A 98 4.23 9.92 0.08
N ILE A 99 4.93 8.79 0.23
CA ILE A 99 5.92 8.29 -0.71
C ILE A 99 5.50 6.90 -1.19
N LEU A 100 5.53 6.69 -2.51
CA LEU A 100 5.22 5.44 -3.19
C LEU A 100 6.33 5.10 -4.21
N GLY A 101 6.67 3.83 -4.34
CA GLY A 101 7.45 3.32 -5.47
C GLY A 101 7.16 1.84 -5.69
N CYS A 102 7.15 1.38 -6.95
CA CYS A 102 6.58 0.08 -7.33
C CYS A 102 7.46 -0.65 -8.34
N SER A 103 7.43 -1.98 -8.34
CA SER A 103 8.06 -2.78 -9.39
C SER A 103 7.29 -4.07 -9.65
N VAL A 104 7.41 -4.57 -10.89
CA VAL A 104 6.72 -5.76 -11.38
C VAL A 104 7.72 -6.64 -12.10
N GLN A 105 8.00 -7.82 -11.55
CA GLN A 105 8.89 -8.80 -12.16
C GLN A 105 8.09 -9.95 -12.77
N ASN A 106 8.44 -10.36 -13.99
CA ASN A 106 8.02 -11.66 -14.52
C ASN A 106 8.98 -12.73 -13.99
N CYS A 107 8.45 -13.69 -13.24
CA CYS A 107 9.17 -14.80 -12.61
C CYS A 107 8.95 -16.13 -13.37
N GLY A 108 8.79 -16.06 -14.70
CA GLY A 108 8.64 -17.17 -15.64
C GLY A 108 7.28 -17.88 -15.61
N ARG A 109 6.71 -18.11 -14.42
CA ARG A 109 5.40 -18.75 -14.23
C ARG A 109 4.35 -17.85 -13.56
N TYR A 110 4.74 -16.66 -13.13
CA TYR A 110 3.91 -15.72 -12.38
C TYR A 110 4.51 -14.31 -12.43
N TYR A 111 3.70 -13.30 -12.18
CA TYR A 111 4.18 -11.95 -11.87
C TYR A 111 4.27 -11.74 -10.36
N LEU A 112 5.38 -11.16 -9.91
CA LEU A 112 5.55 -10.62 -8.56
C LEU A 112 5.47 -9.09 -8.65
N THR A 113 4.45 -8.51 -8.02
CA THR A 113 4.32 -7.05 -7.86
C THR A 113 4.67 -6.67 -6.43
N VAL A 114 5.55 -5.67 -6.28
CA VAL A 114 5.97 -5.11 -5.00
C VAL A 114 5.77 -3.60 -5.06
N CYS A 115 5.27 -2.99 -3.98
CA CYS A 115 5.33 -1.53 -3.83
C CYS A 115 5.74 -1.16 -2.40
N MET A 116 6.69 -0.23 -2.32
CA MET A 116 7.19 0.35 -1.08
C MET A 116 6.46 1.67 -0.80
N TYR A 117 6.19 1.88 0.48
CA TYR A 117 5.44 3.02 1.00
C TYR A 117 6.17 3.65 2.19
N ARG A 118 6.21 4.98 2.30
CA ARG A 118 6.82 5.69 3.44
C ARG A 118 5.95 6.89 3.89
N PRO A 119 5.63 7.02 5.19
CA PRO A 119 5.94 6.12 6.31
C PRO A 119 5.20 4.76 6.30
N GLY A 120 4.33 4.53 5.32
CA GLY A 120 3.81 3.21 4.97
C GLY A 120 2.65 2.67 5.81
N GLY A 121 2.57 2.99 7.10
CA GLY A 121 1.38 2.71 7.91
C GLY A 121 1.32 1.30 8.54
N ASN A 122 0.08 0.86 8.80
CA ASN A 122 -0.27 -0.31 9.62
C ASN A 122 0.27 -0.25 11.07
N PHE A 123 0.39 0.95 11.63
CA PHE A 123 0.80 1.13 13.02
C PHE A 123 -0.38 0.82 13.95
N PHE A 124 -0.18 -0.07 14.92
CA PHE A 124 -1.25 -0.43 15.86
C PHE A 124 -1.64 0.75 16.76
N ASN A 125 -2.94 0.81 17.09
CA ASN A 125 -3.56 1.89 17.87
C ASN A 125 -3.44 3.28 17.20
N GLN A 126 -3.27 3.33 15.89
CA GLN A 126 -3.38 4.54 15.08
C GLN A 126 -4.53 4.41 14.08
N TYR A 127 -5.05 5.55 13.62
CA TYR A 127 -6.07 5.62 12.58
C TYR A 127 -5.45 5.40 11.19
N VAL A 128 -6.08 4.57 10.36
CA VAL A 128 -5.76 4.48 8.92
C VAL A 128 -5.97 5.85 8.29
N TYR A 129 -7.09 6.50 8.58
CA TYR A 129 -7.26 7.94 8.41
C TYR A 129 -8.25 8.49 9.43
N GLN A 130 -8.11 9.79 9.76
CA GLN A 130 -9.11 10.49 10.56
C GLN A 130 -10.40 10.65 9.75
N VAL A 131 -11.53 10.26 10.36
CA VAL A 131 -12.86 10.45 9.79
C VAL A 131 -13.29 11.90 10.01
N GLY A 132 -13.72 12.58 8.96
CA GLY A 132 -14.11 13.99 8.99
C GLY A 132 -14.58 14.46 7.62
N ALA A 133 -14.87 15.75 7.48
CA ALA A 133 -15.22 16.32 6.19
C ALA A 133 -14.01 16.34 5.23
N VAL A 134 -14.30 16.28 3.93
CA VAL A 134 -13.28 16.43 2.88
C VAL A 134 -12.50 17.73 3.10
N CYS A 135 -11.18 17.68 2.90
CA CYS A 135 -10.23 18.78 3.15
C CYS A 135 -10.09 19.29 4.61
N SER A 136 -10.96 18.93 5.57
CA SER A 136 -11.01 19.63 6.87
C SER A 136 -9.80 19.42 7.77
N GLY A 137 -9.01 18.36 7.53
CA GLY A 137 -7.74 18.08 8.20
C GLY A 137 -6.49 18.47 7.39
N CYS A 138 -6.63 19.18 6.27
CA CYS A 138 -5.49 19.69 5.51
C CYS A 138 -5.01 21.05 6.06
N PRO A 139 -3.72 21.41 5.90
CA PRO A 139 -3.26 22.77 6.16
C PRO A 139 -4.00 23.80 5.29
N ARG A 140 -4.14 25.03 5.78
CA ARG A 140 -4.92 26.09 5.11
C ARG A 140 -4.39 26.34 3.68
N GLY A 141 -5.27 26.23 2.68
CA GLY A 141 -4.92 26.40 1.27
C GLY A 141 -4.18 25.21 0.63
N GLN A 142 -3.94 24.12 1.38
CA GLN A 142 -3.22 22.95 0.87
C GLN A 142 -4.10 21.76 0.46
N CYS A 143 -5.43 21.85 0.54
CA CYS A 143 -6.27 20.87 -0.15
C CYS A 143 -6.29 21.14 -1.66
N ASP A 144 -6.32 20.09 -2.47
CA ASP A 144 -6.32 20.19 -3.93
C ASP A 144 -7.59 19.64 -4.60
N GLY A 145 -7.73 19.86 -5.91
CA GLY A 145 -8.91 19.50 -6.70
C GLY A 145 -9.23 18.00 -6.79
N GLN A 146 -8.41 17.11 -6.22
CA GLN A 146 -8.73 15.69 -6.05
C GLN A 146 -9.02 15.33 -4.58
N ALA A 147 -9.40 16.30 -3.74
CA ALA A 147 -9.77 16.13 -2.33
C ALA A 147 -8.63 15.62 -1.41
N LEU A 148 -7.37 15.76 -1.83
CA LEU A 148 -6.18 15.37 -1.08
C LEU A 148 -5.44 16.59 -0.51
N CYS A 149 -4.68 16.38 0.57
CA CYS A 149 -3.79 17.37 1.15
C CYS A 149 -2.44 17.35 0.42
N ARG A 150 -1.93 18.53 0.06
CA ARG A 150 -0.55 18.75 -0.36
C ARG A 150 0.39 18.75 0.85
N TRP A 151 1.68 18.60 0.55
CA TRP A 151 2.85 18.65 1.40
C TRP A 151 4.08 18.82 0.50
#